data_AF-A0A959NGG3-F1
#
_entry.id   AF-A0A959NGG3-F1
#
_cell.length_a   1.000
_cell.length_b   1.000
_cell.length_c   1.000
_cell.angle_alpha   90.00
_cell.angle_beta   90.00
_cell.angle_gamma   90.00
#
_symmetry.space_group_name_H-M   'P 1'
#
loop_
_entity.id
_entity.type
_entity.pdbx_description
1 polymer ?
#
loop_
_entity_poly.entity_id
_entity_poly.type
_entity_poly.pdbx_seq_one_letter_code
_entity_poly.pdbx_strand_id
1 'polypeptide(L)'
;MNVQIDQLVKTLLAKEKLEDCSLQEVKDFADRHPYFGAAQLLLTKKMQIEKADEYNDQLQKTILFFHNPLWVKKILDETGHATVLEKKKEEPVPKDEIAEPTESAVTIP
;
A
#
# COMPACT_ATOMS: atom_id res chain seq x y z
N MET A 1 -5.75 -9.22 -8.25
CA MET A 1 -4.34 -9.65 -8.20
C MET A 1 -3.49 -8.39 -8.31
N ASN A 2 -2.53 -8.20 -7.41
CA ASN A 2 -1.76 -6.95 -7.39
C ASN A 2 -0.74 -6.96 -8.55
N VAL A 3 -0.98 -6.12 -9.56
CA VAL A 3 -0.18 -6.05 -10.81
C VAL A 3 1.32 -5.88 -10.52
N GLN A 4 1.66 -5.16 -9.44
CA GLN A 4 3.04 -4.91 -9.06
C GLN A 4 3.70 -6.18 -8.50
N ILE A 5 2.97 -6.97 -7.72
CA ILE A 5 3.43 -8.27 -7.21
C ILE A 5 3.65 -9.24 -8.36
N ASP A 6 2.71 -9.32 -9.30
CA ASP A 6 2.82 -10.24 -10.44
C ASP A 6 4.00 -9.90 -11.35
N GLN A 7 4.27 -8.59 -11.55
CA GLN A 7 5.44 -8.14 -12.29
C GLN A 7 6.76 -8.49 -11.59
N LEU A 8 6.80 -8.38 -10.25
CA LEU A 8 7.95 -8.81 -9.46
C LEU A 8 8.17 -10.32 -9.57
N VAL A 9 7.10 -11.12 -9.51
CA VAL A 9 7.21 -12.58 -9.69
C VAL A 9 7.74 -12.95 -11.07
N LYS A 10 7.24 -12.30 -12.13
CA LYS A 10 7.74 -12.48 -13.49
C LYS A 10 9.22 -12.17 -13.62
N THR A 11 9.68 -11.08 -13.01
CA THR A 11 11.07 -10.63 -13.11
C THR A 11 12.02 -11.46 -12.27
N LEU A 12 11.59 -11.88 -11.07
CA LEU A 12 12.46 -12.49 -10.06
C LEU A 12 12.44 -14.02 -10.08
N LEU A 13 11.27 -14.61 -10.29
CA LEU A 13 11.06 -16.06 -10.28
C LEU A 13 10.85 -16.64 -11.67
N ALA A 14 10.81 -15.79 -12.72
CA ALA A 14 10.51 -16.19 -14.10
C ALA A 14 9.18 -16.97 -14.23
N LYS A 15 8.21 -16.68 -13.34
CA LYS A 15 6.89 -17.32 -13.26
C LYS A 15 5.79 -16.29 -13.48
N GLU A 16 4.64 -16.72 -13.96
CA GLU A 16 3.57 -15.78 -14.31
C GLU A 16 2.82 -15.23 -13.10
N LYS A 17 2.61 -16.06 -12.08
CA LYS A 17 1.89 -15.70 -10.86
C LYS A 17 2.56 -16.24 -9.61
N LEU A 18 2.31 -15.59 -8.48
CA LEU A 18 2.76 -16.06 -7.17
C LEU A 18 2.12 -17.41 -6.78
N GLU A 19 0.98 -17.75 -7.37
CA GLU A 19 0.25 -19.01 -7.17
C GLU A 19 1.02 -20.21 -7.74
N ASP A 20 1.75 -20.03 -8.84
CA ASP A 20 2.51 -21.08 -9.53
C ASP A 20 3.81 -21.47 -8.84
N CYS A 21 4.22 -20.72 -7.81
CA CYS A 21 5.40 -21.00 -7.00
C CYS A 21 4.98 -21.72 -5.72
N SER A 22 5.74 -22.70 -5.25
CA SER A 22 5.53 -23.26 -3.91
C SER A 22 6.06 -22.30 -2.83
N LEU A 23 5.52 -22.38 -1.62
CA LEU A 23 6.03 -21.59 -0.48
C LEU A 23 7.53 -21.83 -0.23
N GLN A 24 7.98 -23.09 -0.37
CA GLN A 24 9.39 -23.46 -0.18
C GLN A 24 10.29 -22.78 -1.22
N GLU A 25 9.92 -22.77 -2.50
CA GLU A 25 10.73 -22.10 -3.54
C GLU A 25 10.88 -20.59 -3.29
N VAL A 26 9.80 -19.92 -2.85
CA VAL A 26 9.84 -18.49 -2.53
C VAL A 26 10.68 -18.25 -1.28
N LYS A 27 10.61 -19.16 -0.30
CA LYS A 27 11.43 -19.11 0.92
C LYS A 27 12.91 -19.28 0.59
N ASP A 28 13.28 -20.31 -0.18
CA ASP A 28 14.65 -20.55 -0.63
C ASP A 28 15.20 -19.36 -1.44
N PHE A 29 14.35 -18.69 -2.23
CA PHE A 29 14.76 -17.47 -2.95
C PHE A 29 15.01 -16.31 -1.99
N ALA A 30 14.14 -16.09 -1.00
CA ALA A 30 14.29 -15.04 0.00
C ALA A 30 15.50 -15.28 0.91
N ASP A 31 15.78 -16.54 1.27
CA ASP A 31 16.93 -16.93 2.07
C ASP A 31 18.25 -16.77 1.30
N ARG A 32 18.26 -16.98 -0.02
CA ARG A 32 19.40 -16.67 -0.90
C ARG A 32 19.65 -15.18 -1.09
N HIS A 33 18.62 -14.34 -0.88
CA HIS A 33 18.71 -12.89 -1.02
C HIS A 33 18.19 -12.17 0.25
N PRO A 34 18.88 -12.29 1.41
CA PRO A 34 18.37 -11.79 2.69
C PRO A 34 18.09 -10.28 2.71
N TYR A 35 18.89 -9.50 1.99
CA TYR A 35 18.80 -8.04 1.97
C TYR A 35 17.84 -7.48 0.91
N PHE A 36 17.15 -8.36 0.17
CA PHE A 36 16.29 -7.95 -0.93
C PHE A 36 14.84 -7.84 -0.46
N GLY A 37 14.41 -6.63 -0.13
CA GLY A 37 13.07 -6.36 0.42
C GLY A 37 11.92 -6.85 -0.46
N ALA A 38 12.08 -6.85 -1.79
CA ALA A 38 11.07 -7.39 -2.69
C ALA A 38 10.90 -8.91 -2.55
N ALA A 39 11.97 -9.67 -2.33
CA ALA A 39 11.86 -11.11 -2.05
C ALA A 39 11.14 -11.37 -0.73
N GLN A 40 11.46 -10.60 0.31
CA GLN A 40 10.80 -10.69 1.62
C GLN A 40 9.31 -10.35 1.50
N LEU A 41 8.95 -9.34 0.71
CA LEU A 41 7.57 -8.98 0.40
C LEU A 41 6.81 -10.10 -0.32
N LEU A 42 7.43 -10.73 -1.32
CA LEU A 42 6.84 -11.87 -2.04
C LEU A 42 6.62 -13.06 -1.11
N LEU A 43 7.58 -13.36 -0.23
CA LEU A 43 7.46 -14.42 0.77
C LEU A 43 6.32 -14.14 1.75
N THR A 44 6.22 -12.91 2.28
CA THR A 44 5.12 -12.50 3.16
C THR A 44 3.77 -12.66 2.47
N LYS A 45 3.64 -12.22 1.20
CA LYS A 45 2.40 -12.37 0.44
C LYS A 45 2.03 -13.84 0.25
N LYS A 46 3.01 -14.70 -0.05
CA LYS A 46 2.77 -16.14 -0.22
C LYS A 46 2.31 -16.78 1.09
N MET A 47 2.97 -16.47 2.21
CA MET A 47 2.57 -16.91 3.55
C MET A 47 1.16 -16.42 3.94
N GLN A 48 0.77 -15.21 3.53
CA GLN A 48 -0.57 -14.67 3.76
C GLN A 48 -1.65 -15.50 3.05
N ILE A 49 -1.39 -15.90 1.80
CA ILE A 49 -2.33 -16.69 0.98
C ILE A 49 -2.48 -18.10 1.56
N GLU A 50 -1.37 -18.74 1.95
CA GLU A 50 -1.38 -20.09 2.51
C GLU A 50 -1.74 -20.12 4.01
N LYS A 51 -1.95 -18.96 4.64
CA LYS A 51 -2.22 -18.80 6.09
C LYS A 51 -1.19 -19.53 6.97
N ALA A 52 0.09 -19.39 6.63
CA ALA A 52 1.17 -19.96 7.41
C ALA A 52 1.25 -19.32 8.81
N ASP A 53 1.51 -20.11 9.85
CA ASP A 53 1.61 -19.63 11.23
C ASP A 53 2.73 -18.57 11.40
N GLU A 54 3.83 -18.73 10.66
CA GLU A 54 5.00 -17.83 10.67
C GLU A 54 4.78 -16.50 9.93
N TYR A 55 3.57 -16.26 9.40
CA TYR A 55 3.27 -15.06 8.62
C TYR A 55 3.58 -13.76 9.38
N ASN A 56 3.23 -13.68 10.67
CA ASN A 56 3.43 -12.46 11.46
C ASN A 56 4.91 -12.15 11.67
N ASP A 57 5.72 -13.17 11.92
CA ASP A 57 7.17 -13.03 12.11
C ASP A 57 7.83 -12.57 10.79
N GLN A 58 7.39 -13.15 9.67
CA GLN A 58 7.86 -12.75 8.36
C GLN A 58 7.41 -11.33 7.98
N LEU A 59 6.18 -10.93 8.33
CA LEU A 59 5.68 -9.57 8.11
C LEU A 59 6.52 -8.54 8.88
N GLN A 60 6.88 -8.82 10.12
CA GLN A 60 7.76 -7.94 10.91
C GLN A 60 9.10 -7.74 10.21
N LYS A 61 9.73 -8.82 9.72
CA LYS A 61 10.98 -8.75 8.95
C LYS A 61 10.80 -7.91 7.69
N THR A 62 9.75 -8.16 6.93
CA THR A 62 9.47 -7.42 5.69
C THR A 62 9.31 -5.93 5.94
N ILE A 63 8.62 -5.52 7.01
CA ILE A 63 8.47 -4.12 7.37
C ILE A 63 9.81 -3.42 7.62
N LEU A 64 10.85 -4.12 8.09
CA LEU A 64 12.18 -3.53 8.28
C LEU A 64 12.84 -3.08 6.97
N PHE A 65 12.47 -3.68 5.84
CA PHE A 65 13.03 -3.33 4.53
C PHE A 65 12.36 -2.12 3.88
N PHE A 66 11.19 -1.69 4.38
CA PHE A 66 10.41 -0.61 3.78
C PHE A 66 10.22 0.54 4.75
N HIS A 67 10.45 1.75 4.27
CA HIS A 67 10.31 2.97 5.07
C HIS A 67 8.87 3.23 5.53
N ASN A 68 7.88 2.70 4.82
CA ASN A 68 6.46 2.92 5.11
C ASN A 68 5.72 1.59 5.37
N PRO A 69 5.44 1.24 6.63
CA PRO A 69 4.73 -0.01 6.97
C PRO A 69 3.28 -0.03 6.46
N LEU A 70 2.63 1.14 6.36
CA LEU A 70 1.25 1.24 5.85
C LEU A 70 1.21 0.93 4.35
N TRP A 71 2.25 1.30 3.61
CA TRP A 71 2.38 0.96 2.20
C TRP A 71 2.55 -0.55 2.01
N VAL A 72 3.35 -1.22 2.85
CA VAL A 72 3.50 -2.69 2.81
C VAL A 72 2.16 -3.37 3.03
N LYS A 73 1.43 -2.99 4.10
CA LYS A 73 0.09 -3.53 4.35
C LYS A 73 -0.85 -3.29 3.18
N LYS A 74 -0.85 -2.06 2.65
CA LYS A 74 -1.69 -1.71 1.50
C LYS A 74 -1.40 -2.60 0.30
N ILE A 75 -0.13 -2.87 -0.04
CA ILE A 75 0.22 -3.75 -1.16
C ILE A 75 -0.19 -5.20 -0.90
N LEU A 76 -0.02 -5.67 0.34
CA LEU A 76 -0.44 -7.00 0.75
C LEU A 76 -1.97 -7.15 0.75
N ASP A 77 -2.72 -6.11 1.05
CA ASP A 77 -4.18 -6.15 1.10
C ASP A 77 -4.83 -5.71 -0.23
N GLU A 78 -4.10 -5.00 -1.09
CA GLU A 78 -4.59 -4.49 -2.37
C GLU A 78 -4.96 -5.64 -3.30
N THR A 79 -6.27 -5.83 -3.44
CA THR A 79 -6.85 -6.84 -4.33
C THR A 79 -7.03 -6.30 -5.76
N GLY A 80 -6.71 -5.02 -6.00
CA GLY A 80 -6.80 -4.35 -7.30
C GLY A 80 -8.11 -3.59 -7.55
N HIS A 81 -8.93 -3.37 -6.51
CA HIS A 81 -10.14 -2.56 -6.61
C HIS A 81 -9.86 -1.15 -6.08
N ALA A 82 -9.40 -0.27 -6.96
CA ALA A 82 -9.52 1.16 -6.69
C ALA A 82 -11.01 1.53 -6.86
N THR A 83 -11.73 1.73 -5.75
CA THR A 83 -13.01 2.44 -5.80
C THR A 83 -12.69 3.89 -6.17
N VAL A 84 -12.94 4.26 -7.42
CA VAL A 84 -12.96 5.66 -7.83
C VAL A 84 -14.06 6.33 -7.03
N LEU A 85 -13.68 7.10 -6.00
CA LEU A 85 -14.62 8.03 -5.41
C LEU A 85 -14.86 9.10 -6.47
N GLU A 86 -16.05 9.12 -7.07
CA GLU A 86 -16.47 10.24 -7.90
C GLU A 86 -16.31 11.51 -7.07
N LYS A 87 -15.34 12.34 -7.46
CA LYS A 87 -15.20 13.67 -6.91
C LYS A 87 -16.47 14.41 -7.31
N LYS A 88 -17.42 14.55 -6.38
CA LYS A 88 -18.57 15.43 -6.54
C LYS A 88 -18.01 16.76 -7.00
N LYS A 89 -18.32 17.13 -8.24
CA LYS A 89 -17.96 18.41 -8.84
C LYS A 89 -18.50 19.46 -7.89
N GLU A 90 -17.62 20.10 -7.12
CA GLU A 90 -17.98 21.32 -6.42
C GLU A 90 -18.30 22.33 -7.51
N GLU A 91 -19.59 22.61 -7.67
CA GLU A 91 -20.07 23.74 -8.46
C GLU A 91 -19.39 25.01 -7.93
N PRO A 92 -18.97 25.93 -8.80
CA PRO A 92 -18.32 27.16 -8.38
C PRO A 92 -19.29 27.97 -7.52
N VAL A 93 -18.94 28.16 -6.24
CA VAL A 93 -19.64 29.05 -5.32
C VAL A 93 -19.62 30.47 -5.91
N PRO A 94 -20.79 31.11 -6.14
CA PRO A 94 -20.86 32.50 -6.60
C PRO A 94 -20.14 33.46 -5.64
N LYS A 95 -19.37 34.38 -6.21
CA LYS A 95 -18.52 35.37 -5.52
C LYS A 95 -19.28 36.64 -5.11
N ASP A 96 -20.48 36.54 -4.57
CA ASP A 96 -21.23 37.73 -4.13
C ASP A 96 -21.67 37.55 -2.68
N GLU A 97 -20.85 38.07 -1.76
CA GLU A 97 -21.23 38.78 -0.52
C GLU A 97 -19.95 38.99 0.32
N ILE A 98 -19.11 39.94 -0.10
CA ILE A 98 -18.27 40.65 0.86
C ILE A 98 -19.16 41.78 1.40
N ALA A 99 -19.96 41.47 2.42
CA ALA A 99 -20.60 42.49 3.21
C ALA A 99 -19.50 43.24 3.98
N GLU A 100 -19.36 44.54 3.68
CA GLU A 100 -18.56 45.47 4.46
C GLU A 100 -18.92 45.34 5.95
N PRO A 101 -17.95 45.17 6.87
CA PRO A 101 -18.23 45.39 8.27
C PRO A 101 -18.40 46.89 8.47
N THR A 102 -19.64 47.29 8.74
CA THR A 102 -20.03 48.62 9.13
C THR A 102 -19.22 49.09 10.35
N GLU A 103 -18.53 50.20 10.13
CA GLU A 103 -17.94 51.05 11.16
C GLU A 103 -19.01 51.42 12.19
N SER A 104 -18.86 50.94 13.43
CA SER A 104 -19.53 51.54 14.58
C SER A 104 -18.71 51.38 15.86
N ALA A 105 -18.26 52.55 16.30
CA ALA A 105 -17.64 52.94 17.56
C ALA A 105 -17.90 52.06 18.80
N VAL A 106 -16.82 51.75 19.52
CA VAL A 106 -16.82 51.70 20.99
C VAL A 106 -15.55 52.36 21.53
N THR A 107 -15.78 53.40 22.32
CA THR A 107 -14.86 54.28 23.06
C THR A 107 -14.16 53.57 24.23
N ILE A 108 -13.12 54.23 24.77
CA ILE A 108 -12.63 54.33 26.17
C ILE A 108 -11.20 53.77 26.34
N PRO A 109 -10.29 54.36 27.17
CA PRO A 109 -10.38 55.58 28.00
C PRO A 109 -9.49 56.76 27.54
#